data_AF-A0A968ZPE9-F1
#
_entry.id   AF-A0A968ZPE9-F1
#
_cell.length_a   1.000
_cell.length_b   1.000
_cell.length_c   1.000
_cell.angle_alpha   90.00
_cell.angle_beta   90.00
_cell.angle_gamma   90.00
#
_symmetry.space_group_name_H-M   'P 1'
#
loop_
_entity.id
_entity.type
_entity.pdbx_description
1 polymer ?
#
loop_
_entity_poly.entity_id
_entity_poly.type
_entity_poly.pdbx_seq_one_letter_code
_entity_poly.pdbx_strand_id
1 'polypeptide(L)'
;MPPIFFYIPPALWPAEDLPTYADQNWAGYGLGIYAWTVQTYLKLRSAGLTCELTYQLPAEGIVFCHSNALRAAALSTTAAAAPRRLLVCMKAESPLSAIAPVHIVQNPIEASPSANCYYIPHWPQPQLIARDRARAIALNPLLFLAMKII
;
A
#
# COMPACT_ATOMS: atom_id res chain seq x y z
N MET A 1 21.33 1.90 8.99
CA MET A 1 20.04 1.33 8.53
C MET A 1 20.00 1.47 7.01
N PRO A 2 19.59 0.44 6.24
CA PRO A 2 19.43 0.60 4.79
C PRO A 2 18.37 1.67 4.48
N PRO A 3 18.48 2.37 3.32
CA PRO A 3 17.47 3.34 2.91
C PRO A 3 16.13 2.64 2.64
N ILE A 4 15.03 3.34 2.91
CA ILE A 4 13.67 2.83 2.78
C ILE A 4 12.93 3.63 1.72
N PHE A 5 12.37 2.93 0.75
CA PHE A 5 11.64 3.54 -0.36
C PHE A 5 10.24 2.96 -0.46
N PHE A 6 9.31 3.80 -0.89
CA PHE A 6 8.00 3.42 -1.39
C PHE A 6 7.99 3.66 -2.90
N TYR A 7 7.74 2.61 -3.66
CA TYR A 7 7.84 2.63 -5.12
C TYR A 7 6.46 2.55 -5.77
N ILE A 8 6.22 3.48 -6.70
CA ILE A 8 5.07 3.49 -7.60
C ILE A 8 5.60 3.69 -9.02
N PRO A 9 5.43 2.74 -9.96
CA PRO A 9 5.95 2.89 -11.31
C PRO A 9 5.35 4.12 -12.01
N PRO A 10 6.04 4.73 -12.98
CA PRO A 10 5.54 5.93 -13.67
C PRO A 10 4.12 5.76 -14.26
N ALA A 11 3.80 4.56 -14.77
CA ALA A 11 2.49 4.26 -15.34
C ALA A 11 1.33 4.27 -14.32
N LEU A 12 1.64 4.17 -13.03
CA LEU A 12 0.67 4.24 -11.93
C LEU A 12 0.95 5.43 -11.00
N TRP A 13 1.80 6.37 -11.41
CA TRP A 13 2.03 7.57 -10.60
C TRP A 13 0.75 8.40 -10.54
N PRO A 14 0.36 8.96 -9.38
CA PRO A 14 -0.84 9.77 -9.28
C PRO A 14 -0.82 10.95 -10.28
N ALA A 15 -1.93 11.13 -10.99
CA ALA A 15 -2.10 12.26 -11.91
C ALA A 15 -2.41 13.57 -11.16
N GLU A 16 -3.06 13.46 -10.00
CA GLU A 16 -3.28 14.56 -9.06
C GLU A 16 -2.05 14.76 -8.17
N ASP A 17 -1.91 15.97 -7.62
CA ASP A 17 -0.87 16.27 -6.63
C ASP A 17 -0.97 15.33 -5.43
N LEU A 18 0.19 14.93 -4.92
CA LEU A 18 0.29 14.10 -3.73
C LEU A 18 -0.19 14.88 -2.50
N PRO A 19 -0.91 14.22 -1.57
CA PRO A 19 -1.29 14.84 -0.32
C PRO A 19 -0.04 15.18 0.52
N THR A 20 -0.14 16.26 1.29
CA THR A 20 0.95 16.65 2.21
C THR A 20 0.92 15.81 3.49
N TYR A 21 -0.27 15.38 3.92
CA TYR A 21 -0.48 14.64 5.16
C TYR A 21 -1.30 13.37 4.93
N ALA A 22 -1.03 12.33 5.72
CA ALA A 22 -1.67 11.02 5.57
C ALA A 22 -3.19 11.01 5.88
N ASP A 23 -3.68 12.03 6.58
CA ASP A 23 -5.07 12.23 6.99
C ASP A 23 -5.78 13.32 6.16
N GLN A 24 -5.12 13.84 5.12
CA GLN A 24 -5.74 14.74 4.16
C GLN A 24 -6.84 14.00 3.38
N ASN A 25 -7.96 14.68 3.13
CA ASN A 25 -9.01 14.15 2.26
C ASN A 25 -8.54 14.18 0.80
N TRP A 26 -7.87 13.12 0.38
CA TRP A 26 -7.35 12.97 -0.97
C TRP A 26 -8.03 11.81 -1.67
N ALA A 27 -8.59 12.07 -2.86
CA ALA A 27 -9.40 11.11 -3.60
C ALA A 27 -8.63 9.83 -3.94
N GLY A 28 -7.31 9.93 -4.13
CA GLY A 28 -6.44 8.79 -4.41
C GLY A 28 -6.46 7.72 -3.31
N TYR A 29 -6.76 8.05 -2.05
CA TYR A 29 -6.88 7.03 -0.99
C TYR A 29 -8.07 6.08 -1.18
N GLY A 30 -9.00 6.37 -2.11
CA GLY A 30 -10.00 5.40 -2.56
C GLY A 30 -9.40 4.23 -3.37
N LEU A 31 -8.15 4.33 -3.80
CA LEU A 31 -7.43 3.28 -4.51
C LEU A 31 -6.45 2.59 -3.56
N GLY A 32 -6.59 1.27 -3.42
CA GLY A 32 -5.77 0.47 -2.50
C GLY A 32 -4.27 0.65 -2.70
N ILE A 33 -3.79 0.82 -3.94
CA ILE A 33 -2.38 1.09 -4.20
C ILE A 33 -1.88 2.33 -3.46
N TYR A 34 -2.62 3.44 -3.44
CA TYR A 34 -2.17 4.67 -2.81
C TYR A 34 -2.44 4.73 -1.32
N ALA A 35 -3.50 4.07 -0.85
CA ALA A 35 -3.71 3.89 0.59
C ALA A 35 -2.57 3.05 1.21
N TRP A 36 -2.12 1.98 0.55
CA TRP A 36 -0.99 1.18 1.03
C TRP A 36 0.37 1.85 0.84
N THR A 37 0.59 2.57 -0.27
CA THR A 37 1.89 3.21 -0.55
C THR A 37 1.97 4.62 0.05
N VAL A 38 1.27 5.59 -0.55
CA VAL A 38 1.34 7.02 -0.21
C VAL A 38 0.93 7.27 1.24
N GLN A 39 -0.19 6.70 1.70
CA GLN A 39 -0.66 6.94 3.07
C GLN A 39 0.32 6.39 4.10
N THR A 40 0.80 5.16 3.91
CA THR A 40 1.80 4.53 4.80
C THR A 40 3.10 5.33 4.80
N TYR A 41 3.61 5.72 3.64
CA TYR A 41 4.80 6.57 3.50
C TYR A 41 4.66 7.84 4.34
N LEU A 42 3.55 8.57 4.20
CA LEU A 42 3.31 9.81 4.94
C LEU A 42 3.18 9.57 6.45
N LYS A 43 2.49 8.49 6.88
CA LYS A 43 2.40 8.12 8.31
C LYS A 43 3.77 7.82 8.92
N LEU A 44 4.60 7.06 8.22
CA LEU A 44 5.93 6.69 8.72
C LEU A 44 6.88 7.89 8.72
N ARG A 45 6.83 8.72 7.67
CA ARG A 45 7.59 9.97 7.60
C ARG A 45 7.21 10.92 8.72
N SER A 46 5.91 11.08 9.01
CA SER A 46 5.45 11.93 10.13
C SER A 46 5.84 11.37 11.49
N ALA A 47 6.03 10.06 11.60
CA ALA A 47 6.54 9.40 12.81
C ALA A 47 8.07 9.46 12.96
N GLY A 48 8.78 10.13 12.03
CA GLY A 48 10.22 10.33 12.08
C GLY A 48 11.06 9.28 11.35
N LEU A 49 10.43 8.34 10.63
CA LEU A 49 11.17 7.40 9.80
C LEU A 49 11.73 8.11 8.55
N THR A 50 13.02 7.93 8.28
CA THR A 50 13.63 8.41 7.04
C THR A 50 13.27 7.44 5.91
N CYS A 51 12.33 7.85 5.07
CA CYS A 51 11.91 7.11 3.88
C CYS A 51 11.53 8.06 2.74
N GLU A 52 11.55 7.55 1.51
CA GLU A 52 11.29 8.30 0.29
C GLU A 52 10.17 7.64 -0.54
N LEU A 53 9.33 8.44 -1.19
CA LEU A 53 8.39 7.98 -2.21
C LEU A 53 8.98 8.29 -3.60
N THR A 54 9.10 7.28 -4.45
CA THR A 54 9.80 7.42 -5.74
C THR A 54 9.13 6.65 -6.87
N TYR A 55 9.30 7.15 -8.09
CA TYR A 55 8.90 6.47 -9.33
C TYR A 55 10.05 5.75 -10.04
N GLN A 56 11.29 5.93 -9.57
CA GLN A 56 12.45 5.21 -10.07
C GLN A 56 12.71 4.03 -9.15
N LEU A 57 12.79 2.81 -9.70
CA LEU A 57 13.08 1.64 -8.90
C LEU A 57 14.52 1.77 -8.34
N PRO A 58 14.72 1.89 -7.02
CA PRO A 58 16.05 2.07 -6.43
C PRO A 58 16.95 0.87 -6.73
N ALA A 59 18.26 1.03 -6.84
CA ALA A 59 19.19 -0.11 -7.05
C ALA A 59 19.52 -0.87 -5.76
N GLU A 60 19.30 -0.25 -4.60
CA GLU A 60 19.59 -0.80 -3.27
C GLU A 60 18.58 -0.31 -2.22
N GLY A 61 18.59 -0.95 -1.04
CA GLY A 61 17.71 -0.60 0.08
C GLY A 61 16.47 -1.49 0.19
N ILE A 62 15.57 -1.11 1.10
CA ILE A 62 14.28 -1.78 1.32
C ILE A 62 13.22 -1.03 0.53
N VAL A 63 12.57 -1.69 -0.41
CA VAL A 63 11.60 -1.07 -1.31
C VAL A 63 10.23 -1.68 -1.12
N PHE A 64 9.33 -0.90 -0.53
CA PHE A 64 7.92 -1.22 -0.41
C PHE A 64 7.21 -0.93 -1.72
N CYS A 65 6.48 -1.91 -2.22
CA CYS A 65 5.76 -1.80 -3.48
C CYS A 65 4.43 -2.56 -3.39
N HIS A 66 3.37 -1.96 -3.91
CA HIS A 66 2.08 -2.64 -4.00
C HIS A 66 2.13 -3.76 -5.06
N SER A 67 1.35 -4.82 -4.89
CA SER A 67 1.27 -5.93 -5.86
C SER A 67 0.98 -5.45 -7.30
N ASN A 68 0.06 -4.50 -7.48
CA ASN A 68 -0.19 -3.86 -8.78
C ASN A 68 1.00 -3.07 -9.33
N ALA A 69 1.82 -2.44 -8.47
CA ALA A 69 3.02 -1.73 -8.90
C ALA A 69 4.06 -2.70 -9.47
N LEU A 70 4.25 -3.86 -8.84
CA LEU A 70 5.14 -4.91 -9.34
C LEU A 70 4.69 -5.46 -10.70
N ARG A 71 3.39 -5.69 -10.87
CA ARG A 71 2.82 -6.15 -12.15
C ARG A 71 2.97 -5.09 -13.25
N ALA A 72 2.62 -3.85 -12.97
CA ALA A 72 2.67 -2.77 -13.96
C ALA A 72 4.10 -2.41 -14.39
N ALA A 73 5.07 -2.55 -13.49
CA ALA A 73 6.48 -2.32 -13.80
C ALA A 73 7.08 -3.41 -14.71
N ALA A 74 6.38 -4.53 -14.94
CA ALA A 74 6.82 -5.65 -15.76
C ALA A 74 8.28 -6.09 -15.47
N LEU A 75 8.68 -6.04 -14.20
CA LEU A 75 10.06 -6.33 -13.80
C LEU A 75 10.42 -7.77 -14.15
N SER A 76 11.52 -7.95 -14.89
CA SER A 76 12.11 -9.27 -15.05
C SER A 76 12.61 -9.79 -13.69
N THR A 77 12.71 -11.10 -13.54
CA THR A 77 13.26 -11.73 -12.33
C THR A 77 14.67 -11.21 -12.03
N THR A 78 15.51 -11.02 -13.06
CA THR A 78 16.84 -10.42 -12.93
C THR A 78 16.78 -8.96 -12.48
N ALA A 79 15.90 -8.16 -13.07
CA ALA A 79 15.73 -6.77 -12.69
C ALA A 79 15.23 -6.62 -11.27
N ALA A 80 14.43 -7.57 -10.77
CA ALA A 80 13.95 -7.62 -9.38
C ALA A 80 15.04 -8.08 -8.39
N ALA A 81 15.86 -9.07 -8.77
CA ALA A 81 16.90 -9.70 -7.96
C ALA A 81 18.21 -8.88 -7.86
N ALA A 82 18.11 -7.56 -7.66
CA ALA A 82 19.29 -6.74 -7.42
C ALA A 82 19.90 -7.09 -6.04
N PRO A 83 21.21 -7.44 -5.96
CA PRO A 83 21.80 -8.06 -4.77
C PRO A 83 21.80 -7.17 -3.52
N ARG A 84 21.63 -5.85 -3.68
CA ARG A 84 21.58 -4.88 -2.58
C ARG A 84 20.18 -4.36 -2.28
N ARG A 85 19.14 -4.93 -2.90
CA ARG A 85 17.75 -4.49 -2.75
C ARG A 85 16.87 -5.60 -2.21
N LEU A 86 16.06 -5.24 -1.22
CA LEU A 86 14.97 -6.07 -0.73
C LEU A 86 13.65 -5.51 -1.22
N LEU A 87 12.94 -6.26 -2.06
CA LEU A 87 11.56 -5.93 -2.43
C LEU A 87 10.60 -6.45 -1.35
N VAL A 88 9.79 -5.56 -0.81
CA VAL A 88 8.70 -5.87 0.11
C VAL A 88 7.38 -5.62 -0.60
N CYS A 89 6.62 -6.69 -0.86
CA CYS A 89 5.36 -6.59 -1.57
C CYS A 89 4.21 -6.35 -0.59
N MET A 90 3.54 -5.21 -0.70
CA MET A 90 2.23 -5.01 -0.08
C MET A 90 1.20 -5.77 -0.93
N LYS A 91 0.83 -6.95 -0.45
CA LYS A 91 0.07 -7.95 -1.21
C LYS A 91 -1.32 -7.43 -1.58
N ALA A 92 -1.99 -6.75 -0.64
CA ALA A 92 -3.42 -6.48 -0.70
C ALA A 92 -4.18 -7.79 -1.04
N GLU A 93 -5.14 -7.73 -1.97
CA GLU A 93 -5.97 -8.87 -2.38
C GLU A 93 -5.32 -9.77 -3.44
N SER A 94 -4.01 -9.63 -3.67
CA SER A 94 -3.30 -10.41 -4.69
C SER A 94 -2.72 -11.73 -4.16
N PRO A 95 -2.38 -12.68 -5.06
CA PRO A 95 -1.45 -13.75 -4.72
C PRO A 95 -0.06 -13.23 -4.31
N LEU A 96 0.73 -14.10 -3.69
CA LEU A 96 2.14 -13.79 -3.37
C LEU A 96 2.92 -13.52 -4.66
N SER A 97 3.74 -12.48 -4.63
CA SER A 97 4.63 -12.13 -5.74
C SER A 97 5.87 -13.02 -5.71
N ALA A 98 6.20 -13.68 -6.83
CA ALA A 98 7.38 -14.54 -6.96
C ALA A 98 8.71 -13.76 -6.93
N ILE A 99 8.67 -12.45 -7.21
CA ILE A 99 9.87 -11.60 -7.29
C ILE A 99 10.15 -10.81 -5.99
N ALA A 100 9.22 -10.84 -5.03
CA ALA A 100 9.39 -10.20 -3.73
C ALA A 100 9.51 -11.30 -2.66
N PRO A 101 10.63 -11.36 -1.92
CA PRO A 101 10.84 -12.39 -0.90
C PRO A 101 10.07 -12.17 0.41
N VAL A 102 9.49 -10.98 0.60
CA VAL A 102 8.74 -10.59 1.80
C VAL A 102 7.41 -9.95 1.39
N HIS A 103 6.34 -10.26 2.13
CA HIS A 103 5.01 -9.75 1.86
C HIS A 103 4.37 -9.13 3.09
N ILE A 104 3.74 -7.98 2.90
CA ILE A 104 2.82 -7.37 3.87
C ILE A 104 1.40 -7.79 3.50
N VAL A 105 0.66 -8.31 4.47
CA VAL A 105 -0.71 -8.81 4.29
C VAL A 105 -1.70 -8.02 5.15
N GLN A 106 -2.93 -7.87 4.64
CA GLN A 106 -4.01 -7.14 5.31
C GLN A 106 -4.87 -8.04 6.20
N ASN A 107 -4.94 -9.33 5.92
CA ASN A 107 -5.70 -10.27 6.72
C ASN A 107 -4.74 -10.97 7.69
N PRO A 108 -4.96 -10.90 9.02
CA PRO A 108 -4.09 -11.57 9.99
C PRO A 108 -4.04 -13.09 9.80
N ILE A 109 -5.05 -13.71 9.18
CA ILE A 109 -5.05 -15.15 8.86
C ILE A 109 -3.99 -15.49 7.80
N GLU A 110 -3.65 -14.54 6.93
CA GLU A 110 -2.61 -14.73 5.91
C GLU A 110 -1.19 -14.49 6.46
N ALA A 111 -1.06 -14.04 7.72
CA ALA A 111 0.23 -13.83 8.34
C ALA A 111 0.89 -15.18 8.61
N SER A 112 2.10 -15.36 8.08
CA SER A 112 2.84 -16.61 8.19
C SER A 112 4.33 -16.31 8.12
N PRO A 113 5.05 -16.39 9.26
CA PRO A 113 6.50 -16.21 9.27
C PRO A 113 7.24 -17.20 8.36
N SER A 114 6.75 -18.44 8.22
CA SER A 114 7.36 -19.44 7.34
C SER A 114 7.23 -19.10 5.85
N ALA A 115 6.25 -18.27 5.49
CA ALA A 115 6.07 -17.75 4.14
C ALA A 115 6.50 -16.27 4.01
N ASN A 116 7.23 -15.72 4.98
CA ASN A 116 7.64 -14.30 5.05
C ASN A 116 6.46 -13.31 4.88
N CYS A 117 5.29 -13.67 5.38
CA CYS A 117 4.07 -12.86 5.33
C CYS A 117 3.82 -12.20 6.69
N TYR A 118 3.85 -10.87 6.73
CA TYR A 118 3.71 -10.07 7.95
C TYR A 118 2.45 -9.22 7.89
N TYR A 119 1.64 -9.29 8.94
CA TYR A 119 0.40 -8.53 9.02
C TYR A 119 0.65 -7.07 9.38
N ILE A 120 0.05 -6.17 8.62
CA ILE A 120 -0.13 -4.76 8.98
C ILE A 120 -1.60 -4.42 8.71
N PRO A 121 -2.33 -3.79 9.63
CA PRO A 121 -3.69 -3.34 9.35
C PRO A 121 -3.69 -2.21 8.31
N HIS A 122 -4.79 -2.09 7.56
CA HIS A 122 -5.00 -0.92 6.71
C HIS A 122 -5.18 0.35 7.57
N TRP A 123 -4.69 1.49 7.08
CA TRP A 123 -4.92 2.78 7.73
C TRP A 123 -6.38 3.21 7.60
N PRO A 124 -6.98 3.86 8.61
CA PRO A 124 -8.31 4.45 8.44
C PRO A 124 -8.32 5.39 7.24
N GLN A 125 -9.30 5.24 6.35
CA GLN A 125 -9.51 6.21 5.30
C GLN A 125 -9.86 7.55 5.97
N PRO A 126 -9.22 8.67 5.57
CA PRO A 126 -9.54 9.96 6.15
C PRO A 126 -11.03 10.29 5.97
N GLN A 127 -11.63 10.95 6.96
CA GLN A 127 -13.05 11.35 6.98
C GLN A 127 -14.07 10.20 7.02
N LEU A 128 -13.63 8.95 7.24
CA LEU A 128 -14.57 7.85 7.47
C LEU A 128 -15.27 8.04 8.84
N ILE A 129 -16.57 8.29 8.81
CA ILE A 129 -17.38 8.41 10.02
C ILE A 129 -17.62 7.01 10.59
N ALA A 130 -17.43 6.86 11.90
CA ALA A 130 -17.73 5.61 12.59
C ALA A 130 -19.19 5.20 12.37
N ARG A 131 -19.43 3.90 12.12
CA ARG A 131 -20.78 3.39 11.91
C ARG A 131 -21.64 3.67 13.14
N ASP A 132 -22.83 4.24 12.94
CA ASP A 132 -23.83 4.37 14.00
C ASP A 132 -24.22 2.98 14.52
N ARG A 133 -24.07 2.77 15.83
CA ARG A 133 -24.39 1.51 16.51
C ARG A 133 -25.89 1.18 16.39
N ALA A 134 -26.78 2.18 16.25
CA ALA A 134 -28.22 1.98 16.11
C ALA A 134 -28.61 1.38 14.74
N ARG A 135 -27.74 1.43 13.73
CA ARG A 135 -28.00 0.89 12.37
C ARG A 135 -27.85 -0.64 12.27
N ALA A 136 -27.53 -1.33 13.37
CA ALA A 136 -27.11 -2.74 13.39
C ALA A 136 -28.24 -3.78 13.15
N ILE A 137 -29.50 -3.39 12.97
CA ILE A 137 -30.62 -4.35 12.97
C ILE A 137 -31.15 -4.72 11.56
N ALA A 138 -30.76 -4.03 10.48
CA ALA A 138 -31.16 -4.41 9.13
C ALA A 138 -29.97 -4.91 8.29
N LEU A 139 -29.66 -6.20 8.40
CA LEU A 139 -28.84 -6.89 7.40
C LEU A 139 -29.66 -7.03 6.11
N ASN A 140 -29.43 -6.13 5.16
CA ASN A 140 -29.80 -6.34 3.76
C ASN A 140 -28.48 -6.45 2.96
N PRO A 141 -28.14 -7.61 2.37
CA PRO A 141 -26.74 -7.95 2.04
C PRO A 141 -26.15 -7.28 0.78
N LEU A 142 -26.70 -6.18 0.23
CA LEU A 142 -26.27 -5.69 -1.09
C LEU A 142 -26.13 -4.16 -1.30
N LEU A 143 -25.77 -3.36 -0.29
CA LEU A 143 -25.54 -1.92 -0.56
C LEU A 143 -24.26 -1.34 0.05
N PHE A 144 -23.18 -1.35 -0.73
CA PHE A 144 -22.14 -0.32 -0.67
C PHE A 144 -22.70 0.94 -1.34
N LEU A 145 -23.18 1.91 -0.55
CA LEU A 145 -23.48 3.25 -1.05
C LEU A 145 -22.25 4.13 -0.86
N ALA A 146 -21.42 4.23 -1.90
CA ALA A 146 -20.48 5.33 -2.05
C ALA A 146 -21.29 6.58 -2.46
N MET A 147 -21.53 7.50 -1.54
CA MET A 147 -22.03 8.83 -1.89
C MET A 147 -20.88 9.62 -2.53
N LYS A 148 -20.96 9.79 -3.85
CA LYS A 148 -20.40 10.96 -4.54
C LYS A 148 -21.59 11.82 -4.98
N ILE A 149 -21.82 12.90 -4.25
CA ILE A 149 -22.51 14.09 -4.74
C ILE A 149 -21.38 15.11 -4.90
N ILE A 150 -20.94 15.38 -6.13
CA ILE A 150 -20.93 16.68 -6.84
C ILE A 150 -20.87 16.35 -8.33
#